data_AF-A0A3D4BH35-F1
#
_entry.id   AF-A0A3D4BH35-F1
#
_cell.length_a   1.000
_cell.length_b   1.000
_cell.length_c   1.000
_cell.angle_alpha   90.00
_cell.angle_beta   90.00
_cell.angle_gamma   90.00
#
_symmetry.space_group_name_H-M   'P 1'
#
loop_
_entity.id
_entity.type
_entity.pdbx_description
1 polymer ?
#
loop_
_entity_poly.entity_id
_entity_poly.type
_entity_poly.pdbx_seq_one_letter_code
_entity_poly.pdbx_strand_id
1 'polypeptide(L)'
;MNDFKLDNEPKIKSGFQIPENYFDTLSEKVMNQLPKEEPKVVSLWDRNKRWIYSAAAILVLSLTIPLANQFQSASTEVATTESNEIENYLAYHASLSDEEIIKLLDKEDIAEIEVTNSLDEEALKQALNEDSNTEYYITN
;
A
#
# COMPACT_ATOMS: atom_id res chain seq x y z
N MET A 1 -19.02 114.04 41.58
CA MET A 1 -18.72 112.69 41.06
C MET A 1 -17.82 112.03 42.08
N ASN A 2 -18.14 110.82 42.56
CA ASN A 2 -17.27 110.08 43.47
C ASN A 2 -16.28 109.24 42.66
N ASP A 3 -15.01 109.19 43.08
CA ASP A 3 -13.95 108.44 42.41
C ASP A 3 -14.16 106.92 42.57
N PHE A 4 -14.34 106.23 41.45
CA PHE A 4 -14.46 104.77 41.41
C PHE A 4 -13.06 104.15 41.44
N LYS A 5 -12.69 103.53 42.57
CA LYS A 5 -11.38 102.87 42.76
C LYS A 5 -11.50 101.36 42.54
N LEU A 6 -10.97 100.86 41.43
CA LEU A 6 -11.03 99.43 41.02
C LEU A 6 -10.18 98.49 41.89
N ASP A 7 -9.31 99.01 42.75
CA ASP A 7 -8.27 98.22 43.40
C ASP A 7 -8.76 97.44 44.63
N ASN A 8 -10.02 97.64 45.04
CA ASN A 8 -10.60 97.08 46.27
C ASN A 8 -11.71 96.06 46.06
N GLU A 9 -11.96 95.59 44.83
CA GLU A 9 -12.95 94.55 44.58
C GLU A 9 -12.33 93.14 44.61
N PRO A 10 -13.01 92.14 45.23
CA PRO A 10 -12.50 90.78 45.25
C PRO A 10 -12.45 90.23 43.83
N LYS A 11 -11.25 89.87 43.35
CA LYS A 11 -11.04 89.25 42.03
C LYS A 11 -11.98 88.06 41.87
N ILE A 12 -12.91 88.16 40.92
CA ILE A 12 -13.83 87.07 40.57
C ILE A 12 -12.99 85.86 40.15
N LYS A 13 -13.12 84.74 40.87
CA LYS A 13 -12.45 83.50 40.49
C LYS A 13 -13.06 83.00 39.17
N SER A 14 -12.22 82.69 38.19
CA SER A 14 -12.67 82.11 36.91
C SER A 14 -13.48 80.84 37.18
N GLY A 15 -14.67 80.73 36.59
CA GLY A 15 -15.51 79.52 36.69
C GLY A 15 -14.94 78.30 35.97
N PHE A 16 -13.89 78.49 35.16
CA PHE A 16 -13.15 77.44 34.49
C PHE A 16 -11.85 77.19 35.25
N GLN A 17 -11.93 76.48 36.37
CA GLN A 17 -10.76 75.95 37.07
C GLN A 17 -10.62 74.46 36.75
N ILE A 18 -9.42 74.04 36.38
CA ILE A 18 -9.11 72.62 36.24
C ILE A 18 -9.14 71.95 37.62
N PRO A 19 -9.60 70.69 37.71
CA PRO A 19 -9.47 69.91 38.94
C PRO A 19 -7.99 69.77 39.34
N GLU A 20 -7.73 69.68 40.64
CA GLU A 20 -6.39 69.36 41.15
C GLU A 20 -5.91 68.03 40.55
N ASN A 21 -4.66 68.02 40.08
CA ASN A 21 -3.97 66.85 39.53
C ASN A 21 -4.67 66.20 38.30
N TYR A 22 -5.47 66.97 37.56
CA TYR A 22 -6.14 66.50 36.34
C TYR A 22 -5.12 65.97 35.32
N PHE A 23 -4.05 66.72 35.06
CA PHE A 23 -3.03 66.33 34.08
C PHE A 23 -2.11 65.21 34.58
N ASP A 24 -1.91 65.09 35.90
CA ASP A 24 -1.09 64.04 36.50
C ASP A 24 -1.75 62.66 36.35
N THR A 25 -3.08 62.61 36.45
CA THR A 25 -3.86 61.35 36.38
C THR A 25 -4.42 61.04 34.98
N LEU A 26 -4.38 62.00 34.06
CA LEU A 26 -4.92 61.87 32.71
C LEU A 26 -4.28 60.71 31.93
N SER A 27 -2.94 60.60 32.00
CA SER A 27 -2.19 59.59 31.25
C SER A 27 -2.59 58.16 31.66
N GLU A 28 -2.67 57.91 32.97
CA GLU A 28 -3.09 56.63 33.52
C GLU A 28 -4.53 56.30 33.16
N LYS A 29 -5.43 57.29 33.24
CA LYS A 29 -6.84 57.12 32.89
C LYS A 29 -7.03 56.76 31.41
N VAL A 30 -6.27 57.38 30.51
CA VAL A 30 -6.29 57.05 29.08
C VAL A 30 -5.73 55.66 28.84
N MET A 31 -4.59 55.32 29.44
CA MET A 31 -3.96 54.00 29.28
C MET A 31 -4.86 52.86 29.77
N ASN A 32 -5.56 53.06 30.89
CA ASN A 32 -6.47 52.06 31.46
C ASN A 32 -7.78 51.90 30.66
N GLN A 33 -8.15 52.88 29.84
CA GLN A 33 -9.31 52.82 28.96
C GLN A 33 -9.00 52.17 27.60
N LEU A 34 -7.73 51.96 27.28
CA LEU A 34 -7.36 51.25 26.06
C LEU A 34 -7.64 49.75 26.23
N PRO A 35 -8.24 49.09 25.21
CA PRO A 35 -8.42 47.66 25.24
C PRO A 35 -7.05 46.97 25.31
N LYS A 36 -6.89 46.09 26.32
CA LYS A 36 -5.72 45.21 26.41
C LYS A 36 -5.83 44.16 25.31
N GLU A 37 -5.17 44.40 24.19
CA GLU A 37 -4.99 43.44 23.10
C GLU A 37 -4.03 42.34 23.57
N GLU A 38 -4.54 41.33 24.28
CA GLU A 38 -3.78 40.11 24.54
C GLU A 38 -3.69 39.30 23.23
N PRO A 39 -2.48 38.88 22.79
CA PRO A 39 -2.35 38.10 21.59
C PRO A 39 -3.11 36.78 21.76
N LYS A 40 -4.08 36.53 20.87
CA LYS A 40 -4.88 35.30 20.88
C LYS A 40 -3.99 34.09 20.63
N VAL A 41 -3.60 33.40 21.71
CA VAL A 41 -2.81 32.17 21.63
C VAL A 41 -3.73 31.05 21.17
N VAL A 42 -3.52 30.55 19.95
CA VAL A 42 -4.25 29.39 19.40
C VAL A 42 -3.35 28.16 19.42
N SER A 43 -3.86 27.03 19.93
CA SER A 43 -3.12 25.78 19.90
C SER A 43 -3.02 25.27 18.45
N LEU A 44 -1.79 25.15 17.95
CA LEU A 44 -1.53 24.65 16.60
C LEU A 44 -1.95 23.18 16.45
N TRP A 45 -1.86 22.41 17.52
CA TRP A 45 -2.17 20.97 17.53
C TRP A 45 -3.67 20.70 17.42
N ASP A 46 -4.52 21.40 18.19
CA ASP A 46 -5.97 21.13 18.19
C ASP A 46 -6.64 21.48 16.87
N ARG A 47 -6.10 22.47 16.15
CA ARG A 47 -6.63 22.91 14.87
C ARG A 47 -6.27 21.95 13.72
N ASN A 48 -5.14 21.25 13.81
CA ASN A 48 -4.63 20.39 12.75
C ASN A 48 -4.82 18.88 12.99
N LYS A 49 -5.48 18.45 14.07
CA LYS A 49 -5.70 17.01 14.36
C LYS A 49 -6.27 16.25 13.15
N ARG A 50 -7.25 16.82 12.45
CA ARG A 50 -7.86 16.19 11.26
C ARG A 50 -6.85 15.96 10.14
N TRP A 51 -5.99 16.94 9.87
CA TRP A 51 -4.92 16.84 8.88
C TRP A 51 -3.86 15.82 9.27
N ILE A 52 -3.50 15.77 10.56
CA ILE A 52 -2.55 14.78 11.09
C ILE A 52 -3.12 13.36 10.93
N TYR A 53 -4.41 13.15 11.26
CA TYR A 53 -5.06 11.85 11.06
C TYR A 53 -5.18 11.47 9.57
N SER A 54 -5.49 12.43 8.68
CA SER A 54 -5.48 12.18 7.23
C SER A 54 -4.08 11.79 6.73
N ALA A 55 -3.04 12.50 7.15
CA ALA A 55 -1.66 12.18 6.78
C ALA A 55 -1.25 10.80 7.30
N ALA A 56 -1.60 10.46 8.54
CA ALA A 56 -1.33 9.15 9.13
C ALA A 56 -2.06 8.03 8.37
N ALA A 57 -3.33 8.22 8.01
CA ALA A 57 -4.10 7.23 7.24
C ALA A 57 -3.48 6.99 5.85
N ILE A 58 -3.05 8.05 5.16
CA ILE A 58 -2.37 7.93 3.86
C ILE A 58 -1.05 7.17 4.00
N LEU A 59 -0.26 7.43 5.04
CA LEU A 59 0.98 6.69 5.29
C LEU A 59 0.72 5.21 5.56
N VAL A 60 -0.28 4.89 6.39
CA VAL A 60 -0.67 3.50 6.66
C VAL A 60 -1.08 2.81 5.37
N LEU A 61 -1.96 3.41 4.57
CA LEU A 61 -2.38 2.85 3.27
C LEU A 61 -1.21 2.70 2.30
N SER A 62 -0.34 3.70 2.21
CA SER A 62 0.84 3.65 1.33
C SER A 62 1.81 2.53 1.69
N LEU A 63 1.87 2.14 2.96
CA LEU A 63 2.69 1.02 3.42
C LEU A 63 1.97 -0.33 3.27
N THR A 64 0.66 -0.38 3.54
CA THR A 64 -0.11 -1.63 3.54
C THR A 64 -0.54 -2.09 2.15
N ILE A 65 -0.83 -1.19 1.21
CA ILE A 65 -1.23 -1.55 -0.17
C ILE A 65 -0.17 -2.40 -0.89
N PRO A 66 1.12 -1.98 -0.98
CA PRO A 66 2.13 -2.79 -1.67
C PRO A 66 2.38 -4.12 -0.96
N LEU A 67 2.31 -4.15 0.38
CA LEU A 67 2.47 -5.36 1.17
C LEU A 67 1.32 -6.35 0.94
N ALA A 68 0.08 -5.87 0.94
CA ALA A 68 -1.10 -6.68 0.67
C ALA A 68 -1.10 -7.25 -0.76
N ASN A 69 -0.67 -6.45 -1.74
CA ASN A 69 -0.49 -6.91 -3.12
C ASN A 69 0.57 -8.00 -3.20
N GLN A 70 1.70 -7.89 -2.49
CA GLN A 70 2.72 -8.92 -2.46
C GLN A 70 2.19 -10.27 -1.93
N PHE A 71 1.39 -10.27 -0.87
CA PHE A 71 0.79 -11.51 -0.34
C PHE A 71 -0.22 -12.15 -1.28
N GLN A 72 -1.04 -11.35 -1.99
CA GLN A 72 -2.00 -11.88 -2.97
C GLN A 72 -1.33 -12.34 -4.27
N SER A 73 -0.33 -11.59 -4.74
CA SER A 73 0.48 -11.98 -5.89
C SER A 73 1.26 -13.25 -5.61
N ALA A 74 1.84 -13.42 -4.41
CA ALA A 74 2.54 -14.66 -4.05
C ALA A 74 1.63 -15.90 -4.16
N SER A 75 0.36 -15.81 -3.73
CA SER A 75 -0.58 -16.94 -3.88
C SER A 75 -1.01 -17.20 -5.33
N THR A 76 -1.10 -16.16 -6.16
CA THR A 76 -1.50 -16.30 -7.56
C THR A 76 -0.32 -16.78 -8.42
N GLU A 77 0.87 -16.25 -8.17
CA GLU A 77 2.11 -16.54 -8.90
C GLU A 77 2.54 -17.99 -8.70
N VAL A 78 2.42 -18.55 -7.48
CA VAL A 78 2.69 -19.98 -7.23
C VAL A 78 1.75 -20.88 -8.02
N ALA A 79 0.43 -20.62 -7.98
CA ALA A 79 -0.56 -21.42 -8.71
C ALA A 79 -0.39 -21.33 -10.24
N THR A 80 -0.06 -20.14 -10.78
CA THR A 80 0.19 -19.97 -12.21
C THR A 80 1.55 -20.50 -12.66
N THR A 81 2.55 -20.48 -11.78
CA THR A 81 3.89 -21.01 -12.08
C THR A 81 3.82 -22.53 -12.18
N GLU A 82 3.16 -23.20 -11.23
CA GLU A 82 2.99 -24.65 -11.27
C GLU A 82 2.20 -25.11 -12.52
N SER A 83 1.12 -24.42 -12.89
CA SER A 83 0.38 -24.76 -14.11
C SER A 83 1.20 -24.54 -15.37
N ASN A 84 1.93 -23.43 -15.45
CA ASN A 84 2.75 -23.09 -16.60
C ASN A 84 3.98 -24.01 -16.72
N GLU A 85 4.54 -24.47 -15.60
CA GLU A 85 5.64 -25.44 -15.58
C GLU A 85 5.20 -26.80 -16.11
N ILE A 86 4.03 -27.29 -15.67
CA ILE A 86 3.44 -28.54 -16.18
C ILE A 86 3.09 -28.40 -17.67
N GLU A 87 2.48 -27.29 -18.07
CA GLU A 87 2.16 -27.02 -19.47
C GLU A 87 3.42 -26.97 -20.35
N ASN A 88 4.47 -26.28 -19.91
CA ASN A 88 5.75 -26.23 -20.63
C ASN A 88 6.42 -27.61 -20.68
N TYR A 89 6.44 -28.35 -19.57
CA TYR A 89 6.99 -29.69 -19.55
C TYR A 89 6.29 -30.60 -20.56
N LEU A 90 4.96 -30.59 -20.58
CA LEU A 90 4.17 -31.35 -21.55
C LEU A 90 4.40 -30.83 -22.98
N ALA A 91 4.49 -29.53 -23.21
CA ALA A 91 4.67 -28.96 -24.54
C ALA A 91 6.05 -29.29 -25.14
N TYR A 92 7.11 -29.29 -24.33
CA TYR A 92 8.48 -29.54 -24.80
C TYR A 92 8.91 -31.02 -24.71
N HIS A 93 8.28 -31.81 -23.85
CA HIS A 93 8.58 -33.23 -23.66
C HIS A 93 7.41 -34.16 -24.04
N ALA A 94 6.49 -33.70 -24.90
CA ALA A 94 5.34 -34.49 -25.38
C ALA A 94 5.71 -35.79 -26.12
N SER A 95 6.96 -35.93 -26.57
CA SER A 95 7.41 -37.13 -27.28
C SER A 95 7.67 -38.25 -26.29
N LEU A 96 6.70 -39.14 -26.11
CA LEU A 96 6.88 -40.44 -25.47
C LEU A 96 7.80 -41.30 -26.35
N SER A 97 8.78 -41.94 -25.72
CA SER A 97 9.57 -42.97 -26.42
C SER A 97 8.78 -44.27 -26.53
N ASP A 98 9.08 -45.09 -27.54
CA ASP A 98 8.44 -46.39 -27.72
C ASP A 98 8.56 -47.28 -26.47
N GLU A 99 9.69 -47.17 -25.76
CA GLU A 99 9.95 -47.87 -24.49
C GLU A 99 9.02 -47.41 -23.35
N GLU A 100 8.67 -46.12 -23.30
CA GLU A 100 7.74 -45.57 -22.32
C GLU A 100 6.30 -45.97 -22.63
N ILE A 101 5.93 -46.01 -23.92
CA ILE A 101 4.63 -46.50 -24.37
C ILE A 101 4.45 -47.97 -24.00
N ILE A 102 5.47 -48.80 -24.23
CA ILE A 102 5.47 -50.22 -23.85
C ILE A 102 5.31 -50.42 -22.34
N LYS A 103 5.89 -49.55 -21.50
CA LYS A 103 5.72 -49.60 -20.04
C LYS A 103 4.33 -49.21 -19.56
N LEU A 104 3.60 -48.42 -20.35
CA LEU A 104 2.24 -47.97 -20.05
C LEU A 104 1.17 -48.97 -20.51
N LEU A 105 1.52 -49.89 -21.42
CA LEU A 105 0.64 -50.96 -21.91
C LEU A 105 0.54 -52.09 -20.88
N ASP A 106 -0.68 -52.47 -20.50
CA ASP A 106 -0.93 -53.62 -19.64
C ASP A 106 -1.24 -54.90 -20.44
N LYS A 107 -1.45 -56.02 -19.73
CA LYS A 107 -1.71 -57.32 -20.40
C LYS A 107 -3.04 -57.36 -21.13
N GLU A 108 -4.03 -56.59 -20.68
CA GLU A 108 -5.35 -56.52 -21.30
C GLU A 108 -5.26 -55.68 -22.57
N ASP A 109 -4.58 -54.54 -22.52
CA ASP A 109 -4.29 -53.70 -23.68
C ASP A 109 -3.55 -54.48 -24.78
N ILE A 110 -2.50 -55.21 -24.40
CA ILE A 110 -1.69 -56.02 -25.34
C ILE A 110 -2.52 -57.13 -26.00
N ALA A 111 -3.48 -57.70 -25.26
CA ALA A 111 -4.33 -58.78 -25.78
C ALA A 111 -5.38 -58.26 -26.78
N GLU A 112 -5.76 -56.99 -26.69
CA GLU A 112 -6.70 -56.32 -27.61
C GLU A 112 -6.02 -55.85 -28.90
N ILE A 113 -4.68 -55.79 -28.95
CA ILE A 113 -3.95 -55.42 -30.17
C ILE A 113 -4.17 -56.48 -31.26
N GLU A 114 -4.98 -56.13 -32.25
CA GLU A 114 -5.24 -56.99 -33.41
C GLU A 114 -4.00 -57.02 -34.34
N VAL A 115 -3.28 -58.13 -34.31
CA VAL A 115 -2.16 -58.37 -35.24
C VAL A 115 -2.72 -58.77 -36.60
N THR A 116 -2.90 -57.77 -37.47
CA THR A 116 -3.58 -57.92 -38.78
C THR A 116 -2.74 -58.52 -39.89
N ASN A 117 -1.45 -58.81 -39.66
CA ASN A 117 -0.58 -59.46 -40.65
C ASN A 117 -0.38 -60.93 -40.29
N SER A 118 -0.50 -61.81 -41.28
CA SER A 118 -0.11 -63.22 -41.17
C SER A 118 1.39 -63.30 -40.93
N LEU A 119 1.79 -63.27 -39.66
CA LEU A 119 3.18 -63.40 -39.25
C LEU A 119 3.64 -64.83 -39.57
N ASP A 120 4.59 -64.96 -40.49
CA ASP A 120 5.24 -66.23 -40.77
C ASP A 120 6.11 -66.62 -39.57
N GLU A 121 5.80 -67.76 -38.96
CA GLU A 121 6.43 -68.22 -37.72
C GLU A 121 7.94 -68.50 -37.94
N GLU A 122 8.34 -68.94 -39.13
CA GLU A 122 9.76 -69.13 -39.46
C GLU A 122 10.50 -67.80 -39.57
N ALA A 123 9.92 -66.80 -40.25
CA ALA A 123 10.49 -65.47 -40.33
C ALA A 123 10.65 -64.81 -38.96
N LEU A 124 9.67 -64.99 -38.05
CA LEU A 124 9.76 -64.52 -36.67
C LEU A 124 10.88 -65.21 -35.89
N LYS A 125 10.96 -66.55 -35.96
CA LYS A 125 12.01 -67.31 -35.27
C LYS A 125 13.39 -66.94 -35.76
N GLN A 126 13.54 -66.69 -37.07
CA GLN A 126 14.81 -66.25 -37.64
C GLN A 126 15.16 -64.83 -37.15
N ALA A 127 14.23 -63.87 -37.22
CA ALA A 127 14.46 -62.50 -36.76
C ALA A 127 14.82 -62.44 -35.26
N LEU A 128 14.17 -63.25 -34.43
CA LEU A 128 14.46 -63.33 -32.99
C LEU A 128 15.81 -64.01 -32.70
N ASN A 129 16.20 -65.03 -33.47
CA ASN A 129 17.51 -65.69 -33.31
C ASN A 129 18.67 -64.85 -33.87
N GLU A 130 18.42 -63.93 -34.80
CA GLU A 130 19.44 -63.08 -35.41
C GLU A 130 19.76 -61.84 -34.57
N ASP A 131 18.81 -61.35 -33.77
CA ASP A 131 19.06 -60.25 -32.84
C ASP A 131 19.73 -60.75 -31.54
N SER A 132 21.01 -60.40 -31.39
CA SER A 132 21.86 -60.75 -30.26
C SER A 132 21.38 -60.22 -28.91
N ASN A 133 20.45 -59.26 -28.90
CA ASN A 133 19.96 -58.66 -27.65
C ASN A 133 18.71 -59.35 -27.11
N THR A 134 18.11 -60.30 -27.86
CA THR A 134 16.88 -60.97 -27.41
C THR A 134 17.05 -61.63 -26.07
N GLU A 135 18.13 -62.38 -25.85
CA GLU A 135 18.39 -63.06 -24.58
C GLU A 135 18.48 -62.10 -23.37
N TYR A 136 18.93 -60.86 -23.59
CA TYR A 136 18.95 -59.81 -22.55
C TYR A 136 17.54 -59.34 -22.17
N TYR A 137 16.62 -59.21 -23.13
CA TYR A 137 15.25 -58.71 -22.90
C TYR A 137 14.29 -59.76 -22.31
N ILE A 138 14.57 -61.05 -22.43
CA ILE A 138 13.74 -62.13 -21.84
C ILE A 138 14.19 -62.55 -20.44
N THR A 139 15.38 -62.16 -20.01
CA THR A 139 15.95 -62.55 -18.71
C THR A 139 15.91 -61.46 -17.64
N ASN A 140 15.54 -60.22 -18.01
CA ASN A 140 15.35 -59.07 -17.12
C ASN A 140 13.96 -58.46 -17.32
#